data_AF-A0A0S7ZJ33-F1
#
_entry.id   AF-A0A0S7ZJ33-F1
#
_cell.length_a   1.000
_cell.length_b   1.000
_cell.length_c   1.000
_cell.angle_alpha   90.00
_cell.angle_beta   90.00
_cell.angle_gamma   90.00
#
_symmetry.space_group_name_H-M   'P 1'
#
loop_
_entity.id
_entity.type
_entity.pdbx_description
1 polymer ?
#
loop_
_entity_poly.entity_id
_entity_poly.type
_entity_poly.pdbx_seq_one_letter_code
_entity_poly.pdbx_strand_id
1 'polypeptide(L)'
;HYEQNFPFHLKYLSNTGREMLWVVSVYSQAVARNIRMPHTSNGFANAGPGTKMLYYETAAHAIASTVSGANLWEMAPARNKYPNRGTPLECRLAAEVGYGTTLSGLSRKDANSLVDTLLKKYEKDIPDAPLGKTFREMYEVEKAIPKKESMVQYRDMVEELKDLGVPFPY
;
A
#
# COMPACT_ATOMS: atom_id res chain seq x y z
N HIS A 1 -9.60 -23.24 2.31
CA HIS A 1 -8.34 -22.84 2.98
C HIS A 1 -7.66 -21.77 2.13
N TYR A 2 -7.13 -20.71 2.75
CA TYR A 2 -6.34 -19.67 2.10
C TYR A 2 -5.09 -19.38 2.95
N GLU A 3 -4.08 -18.77 2.34
CA GLU A 3 -2.84 -18.34 2.99
C GLU A 3 -2.82 -16.82 3.04
N GLN A 4 -2.27 -16.25 4.12
CA GLN A 4 -2.11 -14.81 4.25
C GLN A 4 -0.72 -14.48 4.79
N ASN A 5 0.06 -13.73 4.01
CA ASN A 5 1.40 -13.31 4.40
C ASN A 5 1.44 -11.84 4.82
N PHE A 6 2.13 -11.57 5.92
CA PHE A 6 2.42 -10.21 6.43
C PHE A 6 3.81 -10.16 7.09
N PRO A 7 4.89 -10.47 6.36
CA PRO A 7 6.23 -10.43 6.94
C PRO A 7 6.54 -8.98 7.35
N PHE A 8 6.85 -8.71 8.62
CA PHE A 8 7.13 -7.34 9.08
C PHE A 8 8.55 -7.20 9.62
N HIS A 9 9.13 -6.02 9.41
CA HIS A 9 10.44 -5.66 9.92
C HIS A 9 10.38 -5.48 11.44
N LEU A 10 11.17 -6.23 12.22
CA LEU A 10 11.06 -6.23 13.70
C LEU A 10 11.24 -4.85 14.36
N LYS A 11 12.08 -3.98 13.78
CA LYS A 11 12.29 -2.62 14.29
C LYS A 11 11.15 -1.66 13.93
N TYR A 12 10.60 -1.80 12.73
CA TYR A 12 9.69 -0.80 12.14
C TYR A 12 8.22 -1.23 12.17
N LEU A 13 7.96 -2.52 12.42
CA LEU A 13 6.64 -3.13 12.53
C LEU A 13 5.76 -2.88 11.28
N SER A 14 6.41 -2.92 10.12
CA SER A 14 5.83 -2.64 8.80
C SER A 14 6.40 -3.60 7.76
N ASN A 15 5.76 -3.71 6.61
CA ASN A 15 6.24 -4.51 5.47
C ASN A 15 6.40 -3.73 4.16
N THR A 16 6.36 -2.41 4.26
CA THR A 16 6.49 -1.44 3.16
C THR A 16 7.93 -0.93 2.98
N GLY A 17 8.89 -1.38 3.80
CA GLY A 17 10.31 -1.09 3.61
C GLY A 17 10.94 -1.91 2.48
N ARG A 18 12.08 -1.48 1.95
CA ARG A 18 12.78 -2.10 0.80
C ARG A 18 12.98 -3.60 0.97
N GLU A 19 13.51 -4.01 2.11
CA GLU A 19 13.78 -5.41 2.44
C GLU A 19 12.49 -6.23 2.54
N MET A 20 11.41 -5.64 3.07
CA MET A 20 10.14 -6.35 3.24
C MET A 20 9.34 -6.45 1.95
N LEU A 21 9.36 -5.43 1.09
CA LEU A 21 8.80 -5.50 -0.25
C LEU A 21 9.47 -6.58 -1.10
N TRP A 22 10.80 -6.75 -0.94
CA TRP A 22 11.51 -7.87 -1.55
C TRP A 22 11.00 -9.22 -1.02
N VAL A 23 10.85 -9.39 0.30
CA VAL A 23 10.31 -10.62 0.91
C VAL A 23 8.89 -10.90 0.42
N VAL A 24 8.01 -9.91 0.42
CA VAL A 24 6.63 -10.00 -0.10
C VAL A 24 6.63 -10.49 -1.54
N SER A 25 7.51 -9.95 -2.38
CA SER A 25 7.61 -10.34 -3.78
C SER A 25 8.08 -11.78 -3.96
N VAL A 26 9.20 -12.18 -3.35
CA VAL A 26 9.76 -13.54 -3.54
C VAL A 26 8.85 -14.61 -2.94
N TYR A 27 8.24 -14.34 -1.78
CA TYR A 27 7.26 -15.22 -1.16
C TYR A 27 6.05 -15.43 -2.07
N SER A 28 5.43 -14.33 -2.52
CA SER A 28 4.24 -14.38 -3.35
C SER A 28 4.50 -15.10 -4.67
N GLN A 29 5.66 -14.88 -5.29
CA GLN A 29 6.06 -15.60 -6.50
C GLN A 29 6.22 -17.10 -6.26
N ALA A 30 6.78 -17.50 -5.12
CA ALA A 30 6.94 -18.91 -4.77
C ALA A 30 5.58 -19.58 -4.55
N VAL A 31 4.67 -18.94 -3.81
CA VAL A 31 3.32 -19.44 -3.57
C VAL A 31 2.54 -19.53 -4.88
N ALA A 32 2.48 -18.46 -5.67
CA ALA A 32 1.72 -18.42 -6.92
C ALA A 32 2.19 -19.45 -7.96
N ARG A 33 3.49 -19.82 -7.96
CA ARG A 33 4.04 -20.83 -8.89
C ARG A 33 3.83 -22.26 -8.43
N ASN A 34 3.83 -22.51 -7.11
CA ASN A 34 3.94 -23.86 -6.57
C ASN A 34 2.69 -24.34 -5.82
N ILE A 35 1.81 -23.42 -5.41
CA ILE A 35 0.65 -23.71 -4.57
C ILE A 35 -0.61 -23.24 -5.29
N ARG A 36 -1.61 -24.13 -5.38
CA ARG A 36 -2.90 -23.86 -6.01
C ARG A 36 -3.96 -23.47 -4.97
N MET A 37 -3.65 -22.50 -4.12
CA MET A 37 -4.58 -21.96 -3.13
C MET A 37 -4.60 -20.43 -3.20
N PRO A 38 -5.72 -19.78 -2.85
CA PRO A 38 -5.75 -18.34 -2.70
C PRO A 38 -4.73 -17.89 -1.65
N HIS A 39 -3.89 -16.93 -2.01
CA HIS A 39 -2.95 -16.29 -1.09
C HIS A 39 -3.14 -14.77 -1.11
N THR A 40 -3.14 -14.17 0.07
CA THR A 40 -3.34 -12.73 0.24
C THR A 40 -2.09 -12.08 0.85
N SER A 41 -1.70 -10.93 0.31
CA SER A 41 -0.60 -10.10 0.84
C SER A 41 -1.20 -8.99 1.69
N ASN A 42 -0.89 -9.01 2.99
CA ASN A 42 -1.43 -8.05 3.95
C ASN A 42 -0.42 -6.94 4.26
N GLY A 43 -0.72 -5.72 3.80
CA GLY A 43 0.16 -4.56 3.94
C GLY A 43 0.09 -3.91 5.32
N PHE A 44 1.25 -3.56 5.87
CA PHE A 44 1.45 -2.80 7.10
C PHE A 44 2.37 -1.62 6.81
N ALA A 45 1.80 -0.41 6.79
CA ALA A 45 2.54 0.82 6.53
C ALA A 45 3.08 1.44 7.82
N ASN A 46 4.19 2.19 7.70
CA ASN A 46 4.75 2.97 8.80
C ASN A 46 3.91 4.21 9.09
N ALA A 47 3.55 4.95 8.03
CA ALA A 47 2.82 6.20 8.17
C ALA A 47 1.32 5.97 8.39
N GLY A 48 0.66 6.96 8.98
CA GLY A 48 -0.77 6.95 9.23
C GLY A 48 -1.59 7.72 8.19
N PRO A 49 -2.93 7.70 8.32
CA PRO A 49 -3.85 8.30 7.38
C PRO A 49 -3.65 9.81 7.19
N GLY A 50 -3.96 10.30 5.99
CA GLY A 50 -3.85 11.73 5.68
C GLY A 50 -2.41 12.21 5.52
N THR A 51 -1.47 11.30 5.24
CA THR A 51 -0.07 11.60 4.94
C THR A 51 0.26 11.15 3.52
N LYS A 52 1.16 11.87 2.83
CA LYS A 52 1.65 11.43 1.50
C LYS A 52 2.39 10.10 1.58
N MET A 53 3.17 9.93 2.65
CA MET A 53 3.96 8.73 2.89
C MET A 53 3.11 7.46 2.88
N LEU A 54 1.95 7.45 3.54
CA LEU A 54 1.05 6.29 3.53
C LEU A 54 0.62 5.90 2.11
N TYR A 55 0.35 6.87 1.25
CA TYR A 55 -0.08 6.60 -0.12
C TYR A 55 1.08 6.07 -0.98
N TYR A 56 2.32 6.54 -0.80
CA TYR A 56 3.48 5.92 -1.47
C TYR A 56 3.75 4.48 -0.97
N GLU A 57 3.68 4.26 0.35
CA GLU A 57 3.83 2.94 0.96
C GLU A 57 2.76 1.96 0.43
N THR A 58 1.52 2.43 0.38
CA THR A 58 0.36 1.69 -0.16
C THR A 58 0.56 1.34 -1.64
N ALA A 59 0.94 2.31 -2.48
CA ALA A 59 1.17 2.06 -3.89
C ALA A 59 2.32 1.07 -4.12
N ALA A 60 3.42 1.22 -3.37
CA ALA A 60 4.58 0.32 -3.48
C ALA A 60 4.22 -1.12 -3.12
N HIS A 61 3.49 -1.32 -2.01
CA HIS A 61 3.07 -2.64 -1.57
C HIS A 61 2.04 -3.26 -2.51
N ALA A 62 1.06 -2.48 -2.98
CA ALA A 62 0.06 -2.94 -3.96
C ALA A 62 0.72 -3.41 -5.26
N ILE A 63 1.61 -2.60 -5.86
CA ILE A 63 2.34 -2.97 -7.08
C ILE A 63 3.14 -4.25 -6.86
N ALA A 64 3.99 -4.29 -5.83
CA ALA A 64 4.88 -5.41 -5.55
C ALA A 64 4.09 -6.71 -5.31
N SER A 65 3.00 -6.65 -4.56
CA SER A 65 2.12 -7.78 -4.28
C SER A 65 1.41 -8.28 -5.54
N THR A 66 0.80 -7.37 -6.31
CA THR A 66 0.04 -7.72 -7.52
C THR A 66 0.91 -8.39 -8.58
N VAL A 67 2.06 -7.80 -8.97
CA VAL A 67 2.93 -8.39 -10.02
C VAL A 67 3.60 -9.69 -9.58
N SER A 68 3.62 -9.95 -8.27
CA SER A 68 4.15 -11.18 -7.68
C SER A 68 3.10 -12.28 -7.56
N GLY A 69 1.85 -12.00 -7.92
CA GLY A 69 0.75 -12.98 -7.96
C GLY A 69 -0.11 -13.04 -6.69
N ALA A 70 -0.01 -12.06 -5.80
CA ALA A 70 -0.81 -12.01 -4.58
C ALA A 70 -2.16 -11.33 -4.78
N ASN A 71 -3.14 -11.76 -3.99
CA ASN A 71 -4.40 -11.04 -3.81
C ASN A 71 -4.20 -9.96 -2.72
N LEU A 72 -4.70 -8.75 -2.94
CA LEU A 72 -4.45 -7.63 -2.03
C LEU A 72 -5.33 -7.73 -0.78
N TRP A 73 -4.71 -7.61 0.40
CA TRP A 73 -5.37 -7.37 1.69
C TRP A 73 -4.78 -6.09 2.29
N GLU A 74 -5.35 -4.95 1.95
CA GLU A 74 -4.68 -3.66 2.14
C GLU A 74 -5.61 -2.70 2.89
N MET A 75 -5.12 -1.75 3.67
CA MET A 75 -3.76 -1.52 4.16
C MET A 75 -3.91 -1.27 5.67
N ALA A 76 -2.98 -1.74 6.49
CA ALA A 76 -2.96 -1.47 7.92
C ALA A 76 -1.99 -0.29 8.22
N PRO A 77 -2.49 0.95 8.42
CA PRO A 77 -1.62 2.11 8.57
C PRO A 77 -1.08 2.24 9.99
N ALA A 78 -0.10 3.14 10.16
CA ALA A 78 0.47 3.47 11.46
C ALA A 78 0.91 2.20 12.24
N ARG A 79 1.54 1.26 11.54
CA ARG A 79 2.03 -0.02 12.08
C ARG A 79 0.93 -0.88 12.71
N ASN A 80 -0.33 -0.61 12.38
CA ASN A 80 -1.53 -1.15 13.04
C ASN A 80 -1.50 -1.06 14.58
N LYS A 81 -0.78 -0.06 15.12
CA LYS A 81 -0.49 0.05 16.56
C LYS A 81 -1.36 1.09 17.24
N TYR A 82 -1.79 2.11 16.49
CA TYR A 82 -2.41 3.30 17.05
C TYR A 82 -3.92 3.30 16.75
N PRO A 83 -4.79 3.41 17.77
CA PRO A 83 -6.24 3.34 17.58
C PRO A 83 -6.78 4.39 16.61
N ASN A 84 -7.84 4.00 15.89
CA ASN A 84 -8.62 4.85 15.00
C ASN A 84 -7.83 5.49 13.85
N ARG A 85 -6.71 4.90 13.43
CA ARG A 85 -5.85 5.37 12.33
C ARG A 85 -5.86 4.42 11.13
N GLY A 86 -7.06 4.01 10.76
CA GLY A 86 -7.35 3.35 9.49
C GLY A 86 -8.56 4.01 8.84
N THR A 87 -8.52 4.19 7.53
CA THR A 87 -9.59 4.77 6.73
C THR A 87 -9.80 4.00 5.42
N PRO A 88 -10.98 4.10 4.79
CA PRO A 88 -11.19 3.50 3.48
C PRO A 88 -10.33 4.08 2.33
N LEU A 89 -9.69 5.25 2.48
CA LEU A 89 -8.97 5.91 1.38
C LEU A 89 -7.70 5.16 0.96
N GLU A 90 -6.89 4.72 1.91
CA GLU A 90 -5.69 3.90 1.62
C GLU A 90 -6.07 2.54 1.02
N CYS A 91 -7.13 1.90 1.51
CA CYS A 91 -7.66 0.65 0.96
C CYS A 91 -8.13 0.85 -0.49
N ARG A 92 -8.83 1.96 -0.76
CA ARG A 92 -9.28 2.34 -2.08
C ARG A 92 -8.09 2.56 -3.02
N LEU A 93 -7.07 3.31 -2.58
CA LEU A 93 -5.86 3.51 -3.38
C LEU A 93 -5.21 2.18 -3.73
N ALA A 94 -5.04 1.29 -2.74
CA ALA A 94 -4.42 -0.01 -2.95
C ALA A 94 -5.18 -0.84 -3.99
N ALA A 95 -6.52 -0.87 -3.91
CA ALA A 95 -7.37 -1.57 -4.86
C ALA A 95 -7.28 -0.96 -6.27
N GLU A 96 -7.29 0.37 -6.39
CA GLU A 96 -7.15 1.05 -7.67
C GLU A 96 -5.77 0.80 -8.29
N VAL A 97 -4.69 0.91 -7.51
CA VAL A 97 -3.32 0.63 -7.98
C VAL A 97 -3.13 -0.83 -8.34
N GLY A 98 -3.66 -1.78 -7.55
CA GLY A 98 -3.58 -3.21 -7.87
C GLY A 98 -4.35 -3.56 -9.13
N TYR A 99 -5.53 -2.98 -9.31
CA TYR A 99 -6.32 -3.21 -10.52
C TYR A 99 -5.64 -2.60 -11.76
N GLY A 100 -5.16 -1.36 -11.65
CA GLY A 100 -4.38 -0.71 -12.70
C GLY A 100 -3.11 -1.49 -13.05
N THR A 101 -2.38 -1.98 -12.04
CA THR A 101 -1.19 -2.83 -12.22
C THR A 101 -1.52 -4.08 -13.01
N THR A 102 -2.64 -4.74 -12.70
CA THR A 102 -3.11 -5.93 -13.43
C THR A 102 -3.44 -5.60 -14.88
N LEU A 103 -4.21 -4.52 -15.14
CA LEU A 103 -4.61 -4.11 -16.48
C LEU A 103 -3.43 -3.67 -17.35
N SER A 104 -2.43 -3.02 -16.75
CA SER A 104 -1.26 -2.51 -17.46
C SER A 104 -0.33 -3.61 -17.98
N GLY A 105 -0.45 -4.85 -17.49
CA GLY A 105 0.45 -5.94 -17.85
C GLY A 105 1.90 -5.69 -17.41
N LEU A 106 2.11 -4.90 -16.34
CA LEU A 106 3.42 -4.48 -15.88
C LEU A 106 4.34 -5.69 -15.64
N SER A 107 5.51 -5.69 -16.28
CA SER A 107 6.49 -6.74 -16.01
C SER A 107 7.06 -6.57 -14.59
N ARG A 108 7.50 -7.67 -13.96
CA ARG A 108 8.15 -7.59 -12.64
C ARG A 108 9.39 -6.67 -12.64
N LYS A 109 10.08 -6.55 -13.77
CA LYS A 109 11.26 -5.66 -13.91
C LYS A 109 10.86 -4.19 -13.89
N ASP A 110 9.81 -3.84 -14.64
CA ASP A 110 9.31 -2.46 -14.71
C ASP A 110 8.65 -2.08 -13.38
N ALA A 111 7.88 -3.01 -12.80
CA ALA A 111 7.31 -2.88 -11.46
C ALA A 111 8.38 -2.65 -10.39
N ASN A 112 9.51 -3.38 -10.44
CA ASN A 112 10.61 -3.15 -9.52
C ASN A 112 11.17 -1.72 -9.64
N SER A 113 11.37 -1.24 -10.87
CA SER A 113 11.89 0.11 -11.13
C SER A 113 10.92 1.21 -10.62
N LEU A 114 9.62 0.96 -10.77
CA LEU A 114 8.56 1.84 -10.26
C LEU A 114 8.50 1.83 -8.73
N VAL A 115 8.55 0.66 -8.11
CA VAL A 115 8.61 0.50 -6.65
C VAL A 115 9.87 1.17 -6.08
N ASP A 116 11.02 1.06 -6.75
CA ASP A 116 12.25 1.78 -6.37
C ASP A 116 12.08 3.30 -6.44
N THR A 117 11.31 3.79 -7.42
CA THR A 117 10.98 5.22 -7.53
C THR A 117 10.10 5.68 -6.37
N LEU A 118 9.12 4.86 -5.96
CA LEU A 118 8.28 5.14 -4.80
C LEU A 118 9.08 5.05 -3.49
N LEU A 119 9.95 4.05 -3.32
CA LEU A 119 10.81 3.91 -2.13
C LEU A 119 11.65 5.16 -1.88
N LYS A 120 12.22 5.76 -2.93
CA LYS A 120 12.98 7.02 -2.81
C LYS A 120 12.18 8.18 -2.20
N LYS A 121 10.84 8.14 -2.25
CA LYS A 121 9.97 9.16 -1.67
C LYS A 121 9.79 9.04 -0.16
N TYR A 122 10.04 7.86 0.43
CA TYR A 122 9.69 7.63 1.85
C TYR A 122 10.66 6.76 2.65
N GLU A 123 11.56 5.97 2.03
CA GLU A 123 12.31 4.94 2.76
C GLU A 123 13.22 5.54 3.85
N LYS A 124 13.75 6.74 3.61
CA LYS A 124 14.56 7.49 4.57
C LYS A 124 13.75 7.98 5.79
N ASP A 125 12.43 8.11 5.65
CA ASP A 125 11.54 8.67 6.65
C ASP A 125 10.86 7.57 7.49
N ILE A 126 11.08 6.29 7.19
CA ILE A 126 10.54 5.13 7.94
C ILE A 126 10.78 5.22 9.46
N PRO A 127 11.99 5.60 9.96
CA PRO A 127 12.23 5.72 11.39
C PRO A 127 11.29 6.73 12.07
N ASP A 128 10.98 7.83 11.38
CA ASP A 128 10.25 9.00 11.87
C ASP A 128 8.89 9.17 11.17
N ALA A 129 8.32 8.06 10.68
CA ALA A 129 7.12 8.10 9.84
C ALA A 129 5.95 8.83 10.52
N PRO A 130 5.25 9.73 9.81
CA PRO A 130 4.22 10.56 10.39
C PRO A 130 3.01 9.72 10.81
N LEU A 131 2.57 9.93 12.05
CA LEU A 131 1.44 9.18 12.63
C LEU A 131 0.09 9.50 11.97
N GLY A 132 0.01 10.63 11.24
CA GLY A 132 -1.18 11.02 10.50
C GLY A 132 -2.38 11.35 11.38
N LYS A 133 -3.56 11.30 10.76
CA LYS A 133 -4.86 11.66 11.30
C LYS A 133 -5.67 10.42 11.68
N THR A 134 -6.58 10.59 12.61
CA THR A 134 -7.60 9.60 12.94
C THR A 134 -8.75 9.60 11.92
N PHE A 135 -9.54 8.53 11.92
CA PHE A 135 -10.75 8.42 11.09
C PHE A 135 -11.69 9.62 11.30
N ARG A 136 -11.96 10.03 12.55
CA ARG A 136 -12.83 11.18 12.86
C ARG A 136 -12.26 12.52 12.38
N GLU A 137 -10.95 12.66 12.31
CA GLU A 137 -10.32 13.85 11.73
C GLU A 137 -10.49 13.89 10.21
N MET A 138 -10.56 12.74 9.54
CA MET A 138 -10.66 12.64 8.08
C MET A 138 -12.09 12.44 7.54
N TYR A 139 -13.04 11.99 8.36
CA TYR A 139 -14.39 11.60 7.94
C TYR A 139 -15.50 12.27 8.75
N GLU A 140 -16.63 12.52 8.08
CA GLU A 140 -17.94 12.69 8.71
C GLU A 140 -18.41 11.32 9.20
N VAL A 141 -18.07 10.99 10.46
CA VAL A 141 -18.23 9.63 11.03
C VAL A 141 -19.65 9.09 10.87
N GLU A 142 -20.68 9.90 11.13
CA GLU A 142 -22.09 9.47 11.07
C GLU A 142 -22.53 9.07 9.65
N LYS A 143 -21.93 9.66 8.63
CA LYS A 143 -22.25 9.38 7.22
C LYS A 143 -21.27 8.42 6.57
N ALA A 144 -20.15 8.11 7.24
CA ALA A 144 -19.01 7.41 6.68
C ALA A 144 -18.47 8.04 5.37
N ILE A 145 -18.58 9.37 5.24
CA ILE A 145 -18.10 10.12 4.07
C ILE A 145 -16.78 10.84 4.41
N PRO A 146 -15.75 10.74 3.56
CA PRO A 146 -14.51 11.51 3.77
C PRO A 146 -14.80 13.01 3.64
N LYS A 147 -14.22 13.80 4.55
CA LYS A 147 -14.31 15.26 4.49
C LYS A 147 -13.70 15.79 3.19
N LYS A 148 -14.10 17.00 2.79
CA LYS A 148 -13.68 17.63 1.54
C LYS A 148 -12.16 17.67 1.40
N GLU A 149 -11.45 18.07 2.45
CA GLU A 149 -9.99 18.15 2.50
C GLU A 149 -9.31 16.78 2.35
N SER A 150 -9.88 15.72 2.94
CA SER A 150 -9.37 14.35 2.80
C SER A 150 -9.51 13.86 1.36
N MET A 151 -10.64 14.18 0.71
CA MET A 151 -10.87 13.83 -0.69
C MET A 151 -10.04 14.64 -1.68
N VAL A 152 -9.76 15.91 -1.38
CA VAL A 152 -8.81 16.72 -2.17
C VAL A 152 -7.44 16.08 -2.09
N GLN A 153 -6.94 15.81 -0.88
CA GLN A 153 -5.65 15.16 -0.68
C GLN A 153 -5.56 13.81 -1.39
N TYR A 154 -6.62 12.99 -1.34
CA TYR A 154 -6.67 11.72 -2.06
C TYR A 154 -6.47 11.91 -3.56
N ARG A 155 -7.23 12.84 -4.18
CA ARG A 155 -7.12 13.12 -5.62
C ARG A 155 -5.74 13.66 -5.99
N ASP A 156 -5.19 14.58 -5.20
CA ASP A 156 -3.85 15.11 -5.44
C ASP A 156 -2.80 14.00 -5.40
N MET A 157 -2.97 13.02 -4.51
CA MET A 157 -2.08 11.86 -4.45
C MET A 157 -2.27 10.89 -5.61
N VAL A 158 -3.50 10.68 -6.09
CA VAL A 158 -3.74 9.88 -7.30
C VAL A 158 -3.03 10.49 -8.50
N GLU A 159 -3.18 11.80 -8.72
CA GLU A 159 -2.51 12.51 -9.82
C GLU A 159 -0.99 12.46 -9.67
N GLU A 160 -0.46 12.70 -8.47
CA GLU A 160 0.98 12.60 -8.23
C GLU A 160 1.52 11.17 -8.48
N LEU A 161 0.77 10.13 -8.12
CA LEU A 161 1.16 8.74 -8.39
C LEU A 161 1.09 8.42 -9.88
N LYS A 162 0.08 8.93 -10.61
CA LYS A 162 -0.01 8.82 -12.07
C LYS A 162 1.18 9.47 -12.76
N ASP A 163 1.59 10.66 -12.32
CA ASP A 163 2.78 11.37 -12.83
C ASP A 163 4.07 10.58 -12.60
N LEU A 164 4.12 9.74 -11.56
CA LEU A 164 5.23 8.83 -11.29
C LEU A 164 5.16 7.52 -12.10
N GLY A 165 4.12 7.33 -12.92
CA GLY A 165 3.90 6.14 -13.73
C GLY A 165 3.16 5.01 -13.02
N VAL A 166 2.54 5.27 -11.87
CA VAL A 166 1.69 4.28 -11.19
C VAL A 166 0.41 4.07 -11.99
N PRO A 167 0.09 2.82 -12.37
CA PRO A 167 -1.09 2.53 -13.15
C PRO A 167 -2.36 2.57 -12.30
N PHE A 168 -3.39 3.25 -12.81
CA PHE A 168 -4.76 3.27 -12.30
C PHE A 168 -5.70 2.74 -13.39
N PRO A 169 -6.91 2.28 -13.05
CA PRO A 169 -7.85 1.72 -14.03
C PRO A 169 -8.60 2.80 -14.86
N TYR A 170 -8.28 4.08 -14.68
CA TYR A 170 -8.93 5.24 -15.31
C TYR A 170 -7.94 6.37 -15.59
#